data_AF-A0A4Y8R2Y1-F1
#
_entry.id   AF-A0A4Y8R2Y1-F1
#
_cell.length_a   1.000
_cell.length_b   1.000
_cell.length_c   1.000
_cell.angle_alpha   90.00
_cell.angle_beta   90.00
_cell.angle_gamma   90.00
#
_symmetry.space_group_name_H-M   'P 1'
#
loop_
_entity.id
_entity.type
_entity.pdbx_description
1 polymer ?
#
loop_
_entity_poly.entity_id
_entity_poly.type
_entity_poly.pdbx_seq_one_letter_code
_entity_poly.pdbx_strand_id
1 'polypeptide(L)'
;MARIPSDKIESIRRRYADKIESIRNDRTRTEEWKTGQLAKVYLNIHSLVEQAQARADATERGTLRDAQHQVLGTVGLKGDNASLIISQRDAADRVANIKTAGQALQLLGQASTTGDQVLARAVAGIALRNQWVEVADAFLAEYPELNDPYNLLWANEHGGPSSLEQEVFLESAIDSLRPRELAGMGLFHIQHLASKAEDAA
;
A
#
# COMPACT_ATOMS: atom_id res chain seq x y z
N MET A 1 -3.82 2.29 -0.31
CA MET A 1 -2.65 1.73 -1.00
C MET A 1 -1.58 2.82 -1.23
N ALA A 2 -0.31 2.65 -0.86
CA ALA A 2 0.71 3.70 -0.79
C ALA A 2 1.36 4.01 -2.15
N ARG A 3 1.30 5.28 -2.53
CA ARG A 3 1.85 5.79 -3.78
C ARG A 3 3.35 6.06 -3.62
N ILE A 4 4.17 5.70 -4.61
CA ILE A 4 5.58 6.12 -4.63
C ILE A 4 5.62 7.65 -4.50
N PRO A 5 6.42 8.22 -3.57
CA PRO A 5 6.51 9.67 -3.39
C PRO A 5 6.88 10.36 -4.70
N SER A 6 6.16 11.44 -5.05
CA SER A 6 6.33 12.14 -6.34
C SER A 6 7.77 12.62 -6.55
N ASP A 7 8.43 13.08 -5.47
CA ASP A 7 9.82 13.55 -5.52
C ASP A 7 10.80 12.43 -5.93
N LYS A 8 10.51 11.20 -5.52
CA LYS A 8 11.35 10.04 -5.83
C LYS A 8 11.22 9.67 -7.30
N ILE A 9 10.00 9.65 -7.83
CA ILE A 9 9.73 9.44 -9.26
C ILE A 9 10.44 10.52 -10.08
N GLU A 10 10.33 11.79 -9.69
CA GLU A 10 10.94 12.90 -10.43
C GLU A 10 12.48 12.83 -10.43
N SER A 11 13.08 12.41 -9.31
CA SER A 11 14.53 12.20 -9.24
C SER A 11 15.01 11.03 -10.10
N ILE A 12 14.18 10.00 -10.28
CA ILE A 12 14.45 8.86 -11.16
C ILE A 12 14.37 9.32 -12.61
N ARG A 13 13.31 10.07 -12.96
CA ARG A 13 13.09 10.63 -14.30
C ARG A 13 14.25 11.52 -14.76
N ARG A 14 14.70 12.45 -13.94
CA ARG A 14 15.82 13.34 -14.28
C ARG A 14 17.10 12.57 -14.55
N ARG A 15 17.51 11.70 -13.61
CA ARG A 15 18.72 10.87 -13.78
C ARG A 15 18.66 9.97 -15.01
N TYR A 16 17.47 9.49 -15.34
CA TYR A 16 17.23 8.68 -16.51
C TYR A 16 17.33 9.48 -17.82
N ALA A 17 16.71 10.67 -17.88
CA ALA A 17 16.78 11.56 -19.04
C ALA A 17 18.23 11.96 -19.36
N ASP A 18 19.00 12.36 -18.34
CA ASP A 18 20.42 12.70 -18.50
C ASP A 18 21.24 11.54 -19.07
N LYS A 19 20.93 10.31 -18.62
CA LYS A 19 21.63 9.11 -19.07
C LYS A 19 21.28 8.73 -20.51
N ILE A 20 20.01 8.84 -20.90
CA ILE A 20 19.60 8.67 -22.30
C ILE A 20 20.34 9.65 -23.20
N GLU A 21 20.34 10.94 -22.84
CA GLU A 21 20.98 11.97 -23.66
C GLU A 21 22.49 11.74 -23.78
N SER A 22 23.15 11.27 -22.71
CA SER A 22 24.57 10.91 -22.79
C SER A 22 24.86 9.78 -23.78
N ILE A 23 23.98 8.77 -23.86
CA ILE A 23 24.11 7.64 -24.79
C ILE A 23 23.84 8.09 -26.22
N ARG A 24 22.81 8.92 -26.43
CA ARG A 24 22.46 9.46 -27.76
C ARG A 24 23.60 10.29 -28.34
N ASN A 25 24.22 11.12 -27.51
CA ASN A 25 25.25 12.07 -27.93
C ASN A 25 26.66 11.46 -28.05
N ASP A 26 26.86 10.18 -27.69
CA ASP A 26 28.14 9.52 -27.88
C ASP A 26 28.40 9.23 -29.37
N ARG A 27 29.28 10.01 -29.98
CA ARG A 27 29.64 9.90 -31.41
C ARG A 27 30.65 8.79 -31.70
N THR A 28 31.23 8.19 -30.66
CA THR A 28 32.27 7.15 -30.81
C THR A 28 31.70 5.74 -30.93
N ARG A 29 30.38 5.61 -30.82
CA ARG A 29 29.67 4.33 -30.72
C ARG A 29 28.69 4.14 -31.87
N THR A 30 28.46 2.88 -32.24
CA THR A 30 27.51 2.50 -33.29
C THR A 30 26.06 2.61 -32.79
N GLU A 31 25.12 2.66 -33.72
CA GLU A 31 23.69 2.74 -33.40
C GLU A 31 23.18 1.46 -32.71
N GLU A 32 23.73 0.29 -33.06
CA GLU A 32 23.42 -0.97 -32.38
C GLU A 32 23.85 -0.92 -30.91
N TRP A 33 25.06 -0.40 -30.64
CA TRP A 33 25.54 -0.22 -29.27
C TRP A 33 24.64 0.72 -28.48
N LYS A 34 24.28 1.87 -29.07
CA LYS A 34 23.40 2.85 -28.41
C LYS A 34 22.04 2.25 -28.09
N THR A 35 21.43 1.53 -29.04
CA THR A 35 20.13 0.89 -28.85
C THR A 35 20.17 -0.14 -27.72
N GLY A 36 21.22 -0.96 -27.66
CA GLY A 36 21.40 -1.92 -26.57
C GLY A 36 21.65 -1.26 -25.20
N GLN A 37 22.41 -0.16 -25.15
CA GLN A 37 22.60 0.60 -23.92
C GLN A 37 21.31 1.30 -23.46
N LEU A 38 20.52 1.86 -24.38
CA LEU A 38 19.22 2.43 -24.08
C LEU A 38 18.27 1.35 -23.52
N ALA A 39 18.27 0.15 -24.11
CA ALA A 39 17.51 -1.00 -23.60
C ALA A 39 17.91 -1.35 -22.16
N LYS A 40 19.21 -1.42 -21.86
CA LYS A 40 19.72 -1.68 -20.51
C LYS A 40 19.31 -0.60 -19.51
N VAL A 41 19.41 0.66 -19.88
CA VAL A 41 19.03 1.79 -19.02
C VAL A 41 17.52 1.81 -18.76
N TYR A 42 16.70 1.50 -19.77
CA TYR A 42 15.26 1.35 -19.61
C TYR A 42 14.88 0.19 -18.67
N LEU A 43 15.46 -1.00 -18.85
CA LEU A 43 15.19 -2.15 -17.98
C LEU A 43 15.60 -1.91 -16.52
N ASN A 44 16.69 -1.17 -16.31
CA ASN A 44 17.11 -0.78 -14.97
C ASN A 44 16.05 0.14 -14.32
N ILE A 45 15.57 1.15 -15.04
CA ILE A 45 14.49 2.01 -14.52
C ILE A 45 13.21 1.22 -14.25
N HIS A 46 12.82 0.32 -15.17
CA HIS A 46 11.68 -0.57 -14.97
C HIS A 46 11.79 -1.31 -13.63
N SER A 47 12.92 -1.98 -13.39
CA SER A 47 13.18 -2.70 -12.15
C SER A 47 13.20 -1.78 -10.91
N LEU A 48 13.78 -0.58 -11.02
CA LEU A 48 13.81 0.38 -9.91
C LEU A 48 12.43 0.88 -9.53
N VAL A 49 11.54 1.10 -10.51
CA VAL A 49 10.15 1.51 -10.26
C VAL A 49 9.36 0.37 -9.62
N GLU A 50 9.48 -0.86 -10.13
CA GLU A 50 8.85 -2.05 -9.53
C GLU A 50 9.32 -2.27 -8.08
N GLN A 51 10.63 -2.17 -7.82
CA GLN A 51 11.17 -2.28 -6.46
C GLN A 51 10.68 -1.14 -5.55
N ALA A 52 10.56 0.08 -6.09
CA ALA A 52 10.04 1.20 -5.33
C ALA A 52 8.55 1.00 -4.97
N GLN A 53 7.76 0.46 -5.89
CA GLN A 53 6.36 0.08 -5.64
C GLN A 53 6.27 -1.01 -4.58
N ALA A 54 6.98 -2.12 -4.75
CA ALA A 54 6.96 -3.24 -3.81
C ALA A 54 7.35 -2.81 -2.38
N ARG A 55 8.29 -1.86 -2.24
CA ARG A 55 8.65 -1.26 -0.94
C ARG A 55 7.55 -0.38 -0.38
N ALA A 56 6.88 0.42 -1.20
CA ALA A 56 5.74 1.23 -0.79
C ALA A 56 4.59 0.33 -0.28
N ASP A 57 4.25 -0.72 -1.04
CA ASP A 57 3.22 -1.70 -0.67
C ASP A 57 3.58 -2.46 0.61
N ALA A 58 4.85 -2.84 0.78
CA ALA A 58 5.31 -3.49 2.00
C ALA A 58 5.21 -2.57 3.22
N THR A 59 5.61 -1.30 3.07
CA THR A 59 5.55 -0.30 4.13
C THR A 59 4.11 -0.09 4.57
N GLU A 60 3.21 0.09 3.62
CA GLU A 60 1.81 0.32 3.92
C GLU A 60 1.11 -0.92 4.49
N ARG A 61 1.39 -2.12 3.97
CA ARG A 61 0.88 -3.35 4.60
C ARG A 61 1.33 -3.44 6.06
N GLY A 62 2.55 -3.00 6.36
CA GLY A 62 3.02 -2.82 7.73
C GLY A 62 2.15 -1.83 8.52
N THR A 63 1.98 -0.61 8.00
CA THR A 63 1.15 0.43 8.64
C THR A 63 -0.31 -0.01 8.86
N LEU A 64 -0.92 -0.66 7.88
CA LEU A 64 -2.29 -1.18 7.96
C LEU A 64 -2.39 -2.30 9.00
N ARG A 65 -1.42 -3.21 9.03
CA ARG A 65 -1.35 -4.27 10.04
C ARG A 65 -1.22 -3.68 11.44
N ASP A 66 -0.37 -2.67 11.60
CA ASP A 66 -0.19 -1.99 12.90
C ASP A 66 -1.47 -1.27 13.33
N ALA A 67 -2.14 -0.56 12.41
CA ALA A 67 -3.44 0.05 12.66
C ALA A 67 -4.50 -0.99 13.04
N GLN A 68 -4.53 -2.14 12.35
CA GLN A 68 -5.43 -3.24 12.67
C GLN A 68 -5.18 -3.79 14.08
N HIS A 69 -3.92 -3.95 14.48
CA HIS A 69 -3.56 -4.39 15.84
C HIS A 69 -3.91 -3.36 16.92
N GLN A 70 -3.75 -2.07 16.62
CA GLN A 70 -4.10 -0.97 17.53
C GLN A 70 -5.61 -0.85 17.73
N VAL A 71 -6.39 -0.94 16.65
CA VAL A 71 -7.83 -0.69 16.68
C VAL A 71 -8.63 -1.94 17.03
N LEU A 72 -8.27 -3.09 16.45
CA LEU A 72 -9.05 -4.35 16.56
C LEU A 72 -8.35 -5.41 17.42
N GLY A 73 -7.08 -5.19 17.75
CA GLY A 73 -6.28 -6.08 18.57
C GLY A 73 -6.26 -5.68 20.04
N THR A 74 -5.37 -6.33 20.78
CA THR A 74 -5.20 -6.15 22.23
C THR A 74 -3.98 -5.28 22.57
N VAL A 75 -3.32 -4.70 21.57
CA VAL A 75 -2.13 -3.85 21.77
C VAL A 75 -2.49 -2.61 22.58
N GLY A 76 -1.69 -2.34 23.61
CA GLY A 76 -1.87 -1.20 24.52
C GLY A 76 -2.90 -1.42 25.63
N LEU A 77 -3.60 -2.56 25.65
CA LEU A 77 -4.55 -2.90 26.71
C LEU A 77 -3.82 -3.40 27.96
N LYS A 78 -4.40 -3.14 29.13
CA LYS A 78 -3.90 -3.66 30.41
C LYS A 78 -4.37 -5.12 30.59
N GLY A 79 -3.47 -5.99 31.02
CA GLY A 79 -3.75 -7.40 31.28
C GLY A 79 -2.61 -8.29 30.81
N ASP A 80 -2.64 -9.57 31.18
CA ASP A 80 -1.74 -10.55 30.58
C ASP A 80 -2.24 -10.96 29.18
N ASN A 81 -1.29 -11.36 28.33
CA ASN A 81 -1.58 -11.61 26.92
C ASN A 81 -2.54 -12.79 26.71
N ALA A 82 -2.50 -13.81 27.58
CA ALA A 82 -3.35 -14.98 27.44
C ALA A 82 -4.82 -14.65 27.76
N SER A 83 -5.06 -13.91 28.85
CA SER A 83 -6.40 -13.42 29.18
C SER A 83 -6.96 -12.48 28.12
N LEU A 84 -6.14 -11.55 27.58
CA LEU A 84 -6.59 -10.66 26.52
C LEU A 84 -7.00 -11.40 25.24
N ILE A 85 -6.28 -12.47 24.86
CA ILE A 85 -6.64 -13.31 23.71
C ILE A 85 -7.97 -14.04 23.96
N ILE A 86 -8.19 -14.56 25.18
CA ILE A 86 -9.45 -15.22 25.54
C ILE A 86 -10.61 -14.22 25.50
N SER A 87 -10.43 -13.03 26.09
CA SER A 87 -11.42 -11.96 26.03
C SER A 87 -11.69 -11.51 24.59
N GLN A 88 -10.68 -11.48 23.71
CA GLN A 88 -10.87 -11.11 22.31
C GLN A 88 -11.74 -12.13 21.58
N ARG A 89 -11.57 -13.42 21.87
CA ARG A 89 -12.42 -14.48 21.32
C ARG A 89 -13.86 -14.36 21.81
N ASP A 90 -14.06 -14.17 23.12
CA ASP A 90 -15.40 -13.98 23.69
C ASP A 90 -16.09 -12.74 23.09
N ALA A 91 -15.37 -11.63 23.00
CA ALA A 91 -15.87 -10.42 22.37
C ALA A 91 -16.25 -10.67 20.90
N ALA A 92 -15.43 -11.40 20.13
CA ALA A 92 -15.73 -11.76 18.75
C ALA A 92 -17.02 -12.60 18.63
N ASP A 93 -17.19 -13.59 19.50
CA ASP A 93 -18.39 -14.43 19.54
C ASP A 93 -19.65 -13.62 19.90
N ARG A 94 -19.52 -12.67 20.84
CA ARG A 94 -20.62 -11.77 21.25
C ARG A 94 -21.05 -10.85 20.11
N VAL A 95 -20.09 -10.30 19.36
CA VAL A 95 -20.40 -9.37 18.28
C VAL A 95 -20.92 -10.10 17.02
N ALA A 96 -20.61 -11.38 16.83
CA ALA A 96 -20.98 -12.15 15.62
C ALA A 96 -22.49 -12.13 15.28
N ASN A 97 -23.36 -11.96 16.28
CA ASN A 97 -24.81 -11.96 16.11
C ASN A 97 -25.42 -10.56 15.96
N ILE A 98 -24.64 -9.49 16.08
CA ILE A 98 -25.11 -8.11 15.91
C ILE A 98 -25.50 -7.90 14.45
N LYS A 99 -26.72 -7.43 14.21
CA LYS A 99 -27.28 -7.21 12.86
C LYS A 99 -27.56 -5.74 12.54
N THR A 100 -27.59 -4.88 13.56
CA THR A 100 -27.93 -3.46 13.38
C THR A 100 -26.99 -2.57 14.17
N ALA A 101 -26.80 -1.34 13.68
CA ALA A 101 -26.04 -0.31 14.37
C ALA A 101 -26.58 0.00 15.77
N GLY A 102 -27.91 -0.03 15.96
CA GLY A 102 -28.53 0.16 17.28
C GLY A 102 -28.12 -0.89 18.30
N GLN A 103 -28.04 -2.18 17.91
CA GLN A 103 -27.53 -3.25 18.77
C GLN A 103 -26.04 -3.05 19.10
N ALA A 104 -25.25 -2.61 18.12
CA ALA A 104 -23.85 -2.29 18.32
C ALA A 104 -23.65 -1.13 19.31
N LEU A 105 -24.42 -0.03 19.18
CA LEU A 105 -24.39 1.10 20.11
C LEU A 105 -24.74 0.68 21.54
N GLN A 106 -25.76 -0.17 21.70
CA GLN A 106 -26.12 -0.70 23.02
C GLN A 106 -24.98 -1.50 23.64
N LEU A 107 -24.33 -2.37 22.85
CA LEU A 107 -23.21 -3.19 23.34
C LEU A 107 -21.97 -2.34 23.60
N LEU A 108 -21.70 -1.32 22.77
CA LEU A 108 -20.63 -0.37 22.98
C LEU A 108 -20.84 0.39 24.30
N GLY A 109 -22.04 0.92 24.55
CA GLY A 109 -22.35 1.61 25.81
C GLY A 109 -22.20 0.71 27.05
N GLN A 110 -22.52 -0.59 26.92
CA GLN A 110 -22.22 -1.57 27.98
C GLN A 110 -20.71 -1.73 28.20
N ALA A 111 -19.95 -1.89 27.11
CA ALA A 111 -18.49 -2.01 27.16
C ALA A 111 -17.85 -0.79 27.84
N SER A 112 -18.28 0.43 27.48
CA SER A 112 -17.85 1.68 28.10
C SER A 112 -18.17 1.72 29.59
N THR A 113 -19.37 1.31 29.97
CA THR A 113 -19.82 1.29 31.38
C THR A 113 -18.99 0.33 32.24
N THR A 114 -18.59 -0.82 31.68
CA THR A 114 -17.78 -1.82 32.39
C THR A 114 -16.28 -1.64 32.23
N GLY A 115 -15.83 -0.71 31.36
CA GLY A 115 -14.43 -0.54 30.99
C GLY A 115 -13.86 -1.70 30.15
N ASP A 116 -14.71 -2.46 29.45
CA ASP A 116 -14.30 -3.59 28.61
C ASP A 116 -13.82 -3.11 27.24
N GLN A 117 -12.56 -2.69 27.18
CA GLN A 117 -11.95 -2.17 25.97
C GLN A 117 -11.83 -3.24 24.86
N VAL A 118 -11.74 -4.52 25.21
CA VAL A 118 -11.66 -5.61 24.23
C VAL A 118 -12.99 -5.73 23.49
N LEU A 119 -14.11 -5.68 24.21
CA LEU A 119 -15.44 -5.67 23.62
C LEU A 119 -15.70 -4.41 22.80
N ALA A 120 -15.31 -3.23 23.29
CA ALA A 120 -15.47 -1.98 22.55
C ALA A 120 -14.75 -2.03 21.19
N ARG A 121 -13.50 -2.53 21.16
CA ARG A 121 -12.73 -2.73 19.92
C ARG A 121 -13.37 -3.76 18.98
N ALA A 122 -13.94 -4.85 19.51
CA ALA A 122 -14.66 -5.82 18.69
C ALA A 122 -15.92 -5.21 18.03
N VAL A 123 -16.64 -4.35 18.76
CA VAL A 123 -17.79 -3.61 18.22
C VAL A 123 -17.34 -2.63 17.14
N ALA A 124 -16.24 -1.90 17.35
CA ALA A 124 -15.65 -1.00 16.36
C ALA A 124 -15.28 -1.74 15.06
N GLY A 125 -14.80 -2.98 15.16
CA GLY A 125 -14.52 -3.84 14.01
C GLY A 125 -15.75 -4.26 13.21
N ILE A 126 -16.89 -4.51 13.87
CA ILE A 126 -18.16 -4.73 13.16
C ILE A 126 -18.65 -3.44 12.50
N ALA A 127 -18.53 -2.31 13.19
CA ALA A 127 -18.90 -1.00 12.64
C ALA A 127 -18.11 -0.70 11.36
N LEU A 128 -16.80 -0.97 11.36
CA LEU A 128 -15.94 -0.83 10.19
C LEU A 128 -16.45 -1.68 9.02
N ARG A 129 -16.71 -2.98 9.24
CA ARG A 129 -17.16 -3.89 8.17
C ARG A 129 -18.54 -3.57 7.61
N ASN A 130 -19.45 -3.08 8.46
CA ASN A 130 -20.84 -2.79 8.07
C ASN A 130 -21.08 -1.31 7.74
N GLN A 131 -20.03 -0.49 7.74
CA GLN A 131 -20.09 0.95 7.50
C GLN A 131 -21.07 1.69 8.45
N TRP A 132 -21.15 1.26 9.71
CA TRP A 132 -21.98 1.92 10.73
C TRP A 132 -21.23 3.13 11.31
N VAL A 133 -21.31 4.25 10.58
CA VAL A 133 -20.61 5.50 10.90
C VAL A 133 -20.94 5.98 12.31
N GLU A 134 -22.21 5.91 12.73
CA GLU A 134 -22.65 6.34 14.05
C GLU A 134 -22.02 5.52 15.20
N VAL A 135 -21.71 4.24 14.96
CA VAL A 135 -21.02 3.38 15.95
C VAL A 135 -19.54 3.69 15.97
N ALA A 136 -18.94 3.94 14.80
CA ALA A 136 -17.55 4.36 14.68
C ALA A 136 -17.31 5.69 15.40
N ASP A 137 -18.16 6.69 15.17
CA ASP A 137 -18.09 8.01 15.82
C ASP A 137 -18.23 7.89 17.34
N ALA A 138 -19.18 7.07 17.83
CA ALA A 138 -19.36 6.83 19.26
C ALA A 138 -18.12 6.16 19.89
N PHE A 139 -17.51 5.19 19.21
CA PHE A 139 -16.27 4.56 19.67
C PHE A 139 -15.11 5.56 19.69
N LEU A 140 -14.92 6.33 18.62
CA LEU A 140 -13.83 7.29 18.50
C LEU A 140 -13.96 8.50 19.44
N ALA A 141 -15.17 8.85 19.85
CA ALA A 141 -15.40 9.86 20.89
C ALA A 141 -14.83 9.43 22.25
N GLU A 142 -14.80 8.12 22.55
CA GLU A 142 -14.26 7.56 23.79
C GLU A 142 -12.78 7.21 23.69
N TYR A 143 -12.29 6.84 22.51
CA TYR A 143 -10.91 6.46 22.23
C TYR A 143 -10.26 7.37 21.18
N PRO A 144 -10.08 8.68 21.45
CA PRO A 144 -9.62 9.65 20.46
C PRO A 144 -8.19 9.39 19.95
N GLU A 145 -7.37 8.67 20.71
CA GLU A 145 -6.04 8.22 20.29
C GLU A 145 -6.08 7.18 19.16
N LEU A 146 -7.23 6.54 18.92
CA LEU A 146 -7.43 5.57 17.86
C LEU A 146 -8.01 6.18 16.57
N ASN A 147 -8.24 7.49 16.52
CA ASN A 147 -8.77 8.18 15.34
C ASN A 147 -7.95 7.92 14.07
N ASP A 148 -6.65 8.20 14.12
CA ASP A 148 -5.77 8.05 12.96
C ASP A 148 -5.71 6.60 12.44
N PRO A 149 -5.43 5.58 13.28
CA PRO A 149 -5.41 4.21 12.79
C PRO A 149 -6.80 3.69 12.37
N TYR A 150 -7.90 4.13 13.00
CA TYR A 150 -9.25 3.75 12.57
C TYR A 150 -9.57 4.34 11.19
N ASN A 151 -9.30 5.64 10.99
CA ASN A 151 -9.52 6.32 9.71
C ASN A 151 -8.68 5.70 8.60
N LEU A 152 -7.45 5.26 8.90
CA LEU A 152 -6.63 4.52 7.96
C LEU A 152 -7.28 3.19 7.53
N LEU A 153 -7.82 2.42 8.48
CA LEU A 153 -8.54 1.17 8.19
C LEU A 153 -9.82 1.43 7.38
N TRP A 154 -10.58 2.46 7.75
CA TRP A 154 -11.79 2.87 7.04
C TRP A 154 -11.50 3.24 5.59
N ALA A 155 -10.49 4.08 5.36
CA ALA A 155 -10.06 4.45 4.01
C ALA A 155 -9.56 3.24 3.21
N ASN A 156 -8.92 2.27 3.85
CA ASN A 156 -8.46 1.05 3.19
C ASN A 156 -9.62 0.12 2.77
N GLU A 157 -10.58 -0.11 3.66
CA GLU A 157 -11.73 -0.98 3.36
C GLU A 157 -12.71 -0.35 2.37
N HIS A 158 -12.90 0.98 2.42
CA HIS A 158 -14.02 1.64 1.72
C HIS A 158 -13.62 2.72 0.70
N GLY A 159 -12.35 3.13 0.64
CA GLY A 159 -11.94 4.34 -0.11
C GLY A 159 -10.69 4.21 -0.99
N GLY A 160 -10.08 3.03 -1.10
CA GLY A 160 -8.85 2.83 -1.89
C GLY A 160 -9.13 2.55 -3.38
N PRO A 161 -8.36 3.11 -4.32
CA PRO A 161 -8.32 2.58 -5.68
C PRO A 161 -7.94 1.11 -5.63
N SER A 162 -8.59 0.29 -6.45
CA SER A 162 -8.31 -1.15 -6.47
C SER A 162 -6.86 -1.41 -6.89
N SER A 163 -6.29 -2.56 -6.49
CA SER A 163 -4.92 -2.96 -6.88
C SER A 163 -4.73 -2.91 -8.40
N LEU A 164 -5.78 -3.22 -9.16
CA LEU A 164 -5.79 -3.20 -10.62
C LEU A 164 -5.62 -1.78 -11.19
N GLU A 165 -6.28 -0.77 -10.62
CA GLU A 165 -6.15 0.63 -11.09
C GLU A 165 -4.73 1.17 -10.87
N GLN A 166 -4.07 0.74 -9.81
CA GLN A 166 -2.70 1.14 -9.49
C GLN A 166 -1.66 0.47 -10.39
N GLU A 167 -1.81 -0.83 -10.67
CA GLU A 167 -0.94 -1.55 -11.61
C GLU A 167 -0.98 -0.89 -12.99
N VAL A 168 -2.17 -0.56 -13.48
CA VAL A 168 -2.35 0.15 -14.76
C VAL A 168 -1.69 1.53 -14.75
N PHE A 169 -1.80 2.27 -13.65
CA PHE A 169 -1.14 3.58 -13.51
C PHE A 169 0.39 3.44 -13.52
N LEU A 170 0.94 2.44 -12.83
CA LEU A 170 2.37 2.20 -12.74
C LEU A 170 2.95 1.79 -14.10
N GLU A 171 2.28 0.86 -14.79
CA GLU A 171 2.69 0.41 -16.12
C GLU A 171 2.67 1.58 -17.11
N SER A 172 1.61 2.40 -17.10
CA SER A 172 1.55 3.63 -17.91
C SER A 172 2.67 4.61 -17.56
N ALA A 173 3.00 4.78 -16.28
CA ALA A 173 4.08 5.66 -15.86
C ALA A 173 5.47 5.16 -16.32
N ILE A 174 5.72 3.85 -16.28
CA ILE A 174 6.98 3.25 -16.77
C ILE A 174 7.04 3.36 -18.30
N ASP A 175 5.93 3.08 -18.99
CA ASP A 175 5.85 3.15 -20.45
C ASP A 175 6.12 4.56 -20.98
N SER A 176 5.66 5.59 -20.26
CA SER A 176 5.95 7.00 -20.59
C SER A 176 7.45 7.35 -20.56
N LEU A 177 8.27 6.53 -19.89
CA LEU A 177 9.73 6.69 -19.84
C LEU A 177 10.44 5.91 -20.95
N ARG A 178 9.71 5.19 -21.81
CA ARG A 178 10.35 4.43 -22.88
C ARG A 178 11.05 5.38 -23.86
N PRO A 179 12.34 5.16 -24.19
CA PRO A 179 13.00 5.91 -25.24
C PRO A 179 12.29 5.68 -26.57
N ARG A 180 12.18 6.72 -27.41
CA ARG A 180 11.58 6.60 -28.75
C ARG A 180 12.23 5.52 -29.61
N GLU A 181 13.52 5.25 -29.39
CA GLU A 181 14.29 4.23 -30.08
C GLU A 181 13.81 2.80 -29.73
N LEU A 182 13.11 2.64 -28.61
CA LEU A 182 12.50 1.40 -28.17
C LEU A 182 10.97 1.41 -28.33
N ALA A 183 10.40 2.47 -28.90
CA ALA A 183 8.95 2.57 -29.09
C ALA A 183 8.44 1.43 -29.97
N GLY A 184 7.31 0.83 -29.58
CA GLY A 184 6.73 -0.33 -30.29
C GLY A 184 7.45 -1.66 -30.05
N MET A 185 8.58 -1.69 -29.32
CA MET A 185 9.23 -2.94 -28.94
C MET A 185 8.58 -3.53 -27.68
N GLY A 186 8.30 -4.84 -27.70
CA GLY A 186 7.89 -5.56 -26.51
C GLY A 186 9.04 -5.75 -25.51
N LEU A 187 8.72 -5.91 -24.22
CA LEU A 187 9.73 -6.03 -23.15
C LEU A 187 10.74 -7.16 -23.43
N PHE A 188 10.30 -8.29 -23.99
CA PHE A 188 11.17 -9.40 -24.38
C PHE A 188 12.23 -9.00 -25.43
N HIS A 189 11.84 -8.18 -26.42
CA HIS A 189 12.76 -7.70 -27.44
C HIS A 189 13.78 -6.72 -26.84
N ILE A 190 13.34 -5.87 -25.92
CA ILE A 190 14.20 -4.95 -25.18
C ILE A 190 15.21 -5.72 -24.31
N GLN A 191 14.79 -6.80 -23.64
CA GLN A 191 15.68 -7.69 -22.89
C GLN A 191 16.75 -8.33 -23.79
N HIS A 192 16.35 -8.79 -24.97
CA HIS A 192 17.29 -9.35 -25.95
C HIS A 192 18.34 -8.34 -26.42
N LEU A 193 17.92 -7.11 -26.71
CA LEU A 193 18.83 -6.02 -27.09
C LEU A 193 19.81 -5.65 -25.97
N ALA A 194 19.33 -5.64 -24.72
CA ALA A 194 20.18 -5.37 -23.56
C ALA A 194 21.24 -6.47 -23.36
N SER A 195 20.85 -7.74 -23.48
CA SER A 195 21.78 -8.88 -23.34
C SER A 195 22.87 -8.85 -24.41
N LYS A 196 22.51 -8.61 -25.68
CA LYS A 196 23.50 -8.52 -26.77
C LYS A 196 24.54 -7.42 -26.59
N ALA A 197 24.18 -6.33 -25.90
CA ALA A 197 25.10 -5.25 -25.62
C ALA A 197 26.10 -5.58 -24.51
N GLU A 198 25.82 -6.57 -23.66
CA GLU A 198 26.77 -7.06 -22.66
C GLU A 198 27.86 -7.94 -23.29
N ASP A 199 27.50 -8.72 -24.30
CA ASP A 199 28.44 -9.59 -25.00
C ASP A 199 29.41 -8.82 -25.93
N ALA A 200 29.08 -7.57 -26.26
CA ALA A 200 29.84 -6.71 -27.17
C ALA A 200 30.71 -5.66 -26.46
N ALA A 201 30.70 -5.61 -25.12
CA ALA A 201 31.43 -4.66 -24.28
C ALA A 201 32.75 -5.25 -23.77
#